data_AF-A0A3D2CG42-F1
#
_entry.id   AF-A0A3D2CG42-F1
#
_cell.length_a   1.000
_cell.length_b   1.000
_cell.length_c   1.000
_cell.angle_alpha   90.00
_cell.angle_beta   90.00
_cell.angle_gamma   90.00
#
_symmetry.space_group_name_H-M   'P 1'
#
loop_
_entity.id
_entity.type
_entity.pdbx_description
1 polymer ?
#
loop_
_entity_poly.entity_id
_entity_poly.type
_entity_poly.pdbx_seq_one_letter_code
_entity_poly.pdbx_strand_id
1 'polypeptide(L)'
;MSSAVQRLLPGLVVGLLTVVMVGVATSLQRADAPAEGLPTSLTPNEVDTWVQLWNSGTVGRRQVDDGLPSPEARLLVVRALLETTRAPDMEICRLLNESGPKQWCRATLGRPHLYEVPQPAATIRKRPSGGPIDTQLVASRDLMDLRPAGPPPECPDHADLRICAAETAIEAGQRSDPAAVREACLHIEAGRWRDECMFMAAERMHQAVGEPALAQTTWLCAHAGQFNHHCLKRIIDKIAVGAPPADVPHGWERVMERAAALQSGLNDTDPILAQQVVGWYYAEALDQSYAKTRVVQGSPLALLPEEIHPHVRAAAIERLVHASPNADQPLTDWIQLIDHAMASASPPSAPLPPASVESHPPSNLWGAETNDEADLPAVYWRGSARRLTTEDPAADRLICLMESLARNIRPASHELGSLTDHPDKAVRLTARRLAEAVALRRE
;
A
#
# COMPACT_ATOMS: atom_id res chain seq x y z
N MET A 1 -29.01 -55.96 -25.93
CA MET A 1 -30.48 -55.87 -25.80
C MET A 1 -30.78 -54.37 -25.61
N SER A 2 -31.00 -53.56 -26.66
CA SER A 2 -32.21 -53.48 -27.52
C SER A 2 -33.46 -53.42 -26.65
N SER A 3 -34.35 -52.42 -26.67
CA SER A 3 -34.79 -51.45 -27.69
C SER A 3 -35.54 -50.32 -26.93
N ALA A 4 -35.32 -49.03 -27.13
CA ALA A 4 -35.69 -48.23 -28.30
C ALA A 4 -37.21 -48.15 -28.56
N VAL A 5 -37.65 -46.90 -28.81
CA VAL A 5 -38.73 -46.47 -29.72
C VAL A 5 -40.07 -46.04 -29.09
N GLN A 6 -40.18 -44.72 -28.89
CA GLN A 6 -41.23 -43.83 -29.44
C GLN A 6 -40.61 -42.41 -29.43
N ARG A 7 -40.00 -41.88 -30.52
CA ARG A 7 -40.55 -41.41 -31.81
C ARG A 7 -41.78 -40.52 -31.63
N LEU A 8 -42.01 -39.39 -32.29
CA LEU A 8 -41.41 -38.58 -33.37
C LEU A 8 -42.46 -37.44 -33.54
N LEU A 9 -42.16 -36.16 -33.75
CA LEU A 9 -41.71 -35.59 -35.01
C LEU A 9 -41.34 -34.09 -34.83
N PRO A 10 -40.59 -33.52 -35.80
CA PRO A 10 -39.96 -32.21 -35.78
C PRO A 10 -40.71 -31.17 -36.63
N GLY A 11 -40.51 -29.89 -36.32
CA GLY A 11 -40.91 -28.76 -37.17
C GLY A 11 -39.66 -28.03 -37.66
N LEU A 12 -39.35 -28.25 -38.93
CA LEU A 12 -38.30 -27.62 -39.72
C LEU A 12 -38.95 -26.42 -40.47
N VAL A 13 -38.15 -25.38 -40.74
CA VAL A 13 -38.41 -24.26 -41.69
C VAL A 13 -39.18 -23.06 -41.13
N VAL A 14 -38.44 -22.00 -40.75
CA VAL A 14 -38.38 -20.63 -41.29
C VAL A 14 -37.30 -19.95 -40.42
N GLY A 15 -36.16 -19.44 -40.87
CA GLY A 15 -35.85 -18.71 -42.09
C GLY A 15 -35.23 -17.38 -41.66
N LEU A 16 -33.96 -17.15 -42.01
CA LEU A 16 -33.21 -15.88 -41.94
C LEU A 16 -32.99 -15.23 -40.57
N LEU A 17 -31.74 -15.34 -40.06
CA LEU A 17 -31.00 -14.23 -39.43
C LEU A 17 -29.53 -14.61 -39.32
N THR A 18 -28.91 -14.88 -40.47
CA THR A 18 -27.46 -14.91 -40.64
C THR A 18 -27.09 -13.67 -41.45
N VAL A 19 -26.03 -12.98 -41.02
CA VAL A 19 -25.32 -11.89 -41.73
C VAL A 19 -25.90 -10.48 -41.59
N VAL A 20 -25.71 -9.85 -40.42
CA VAL A 20 -25.45 -8.40 -40.30
C VAL A 20 -24.39 -8.20 -39.20
N MET A 21 -23.18 -8.73 -39.42
CA MET A 21 -22.00 -8.54 -38.55
C MET A 21 -20.71 -8.57 -39.40
N VAL A 22 -20.77 -7.99 -40.60
CA VAL A 22 -19.60 -7.66 -41.43
C VAL A 22 -19.95 -6.37 -42.17
N GLY A 23 -19.72 -5.23 -41.53
CA GLY A 23 -20.13 -3.94 -42.12
C GLY A 23 -19.47 -2.69 -41.54
N VAL A 24 -18.46 -2.82 -40.66
CA VAL A 24 -17.70 -1.65 -40.15
C VAL A 24 -16.17 -1.84 -40.26
N ALA A 25 -15.67 -3.04 -40.61
CA ALA A 25 -14.23 -3.32 -40.68
C ALA A 25 -13.61 -3.16 -42.08
N THR A 26 -14.35 -2.72 -43.11
CA THR A 26 -13.88 -2.68 -44.51
C THR A 26 -13.84 -1.29 -45.16
N SER A 27 -13.91 -0.18 -44.42
CA SER A 27 -13.66 1.16 -44.99
C SER A 27 -12.26 1.73 -44.75
N LEU A 28 -11.31 0.91 -44.30
CA LEU A 28 -9.87 1.27 -44.20
C LEU A 28 -9.05 0.73 -45.39
N GLN A 29 -9.68 0.49 -46.54
CA GLN A 29 -8.96 0.23 -47.79
C GLN A 29 -8.69 1.53 -48.53
N ARG A 30 -7.38 1.87 -48.58
CA ARG A 30 -6.68 2.82 -49.46
C ARG A 30 -7.55 3.48 -50.54
N ALA A 31 -7.95 4.72 -50.28
CA ALA A 31 -8.05 5.70 -51.35
C ALA A 31 -6.67 6.36 -51.47
N ASP A 32 -6.00 6.17 -52.61
CA ASP A 32 -4.85 6.96 -53.03
C ASP A 32 -5.33 8.38 -53.38
N ALA A 33 -5.81 9.12 -52.37
CA ALA A 33 -6.09 10.54 -52.46
C ALA A 33 -4.83 11.31 -52.05
N PRO A 34 -4.45 12.39 -52.77
CA PRO A 34 -3.32 13.23 -52.39
C PRO A 34 -3.51 13.77 -50.97
N ALA A 35 -2.41 13.74 -50.20
CA ALA A 35 -2.35 14.07 -48.78
C ALA A 35 -2.62 15.55 -48.50
N GLU A 36 -3.89 15.97 -48.59
CA GLU A 36 -4.35 17.21 -48.00
C GLU A 36 -4.98 16.91 -46.64
N GLY A 37 -4.21 17.17 -45.57
CA GLY A 37 -4.71 17.29 -44.20
C GLY A 37 -5.30 16.01 -43.59
N LEU A 38 -4.49 14.97 -43.40
CA LEU A 38 -4.89 13.88 -42.48
C LEU A 38 -5.18 14.51 -41.11
N PRO A 39 -6.36 14.29 -40.52
CA PRO A 39 -6.67 14.80 -39.20
C PRO A 39 -5.63 14.28 -38.21
N THR A 40 -4.86 15.20 -37.63
CA THR A 40 -3.79 14.89 -36.67
C THR A 40 -4.32 14.50 -35.29
N SER A 41 -5.63 14.63 -35.07
CA SER A 41 -6.30 14.33 -33.80
C SER A 41 -7.46 13.36 -34.01
N LEU A 42 -7.49 12.30 -33.21
CA LEU A 42 -8.67 11.44 -33.07
C LEU A 42 -9.79 12.20 -32.35
N THR A 43 -11.03 11.95 -32.75
CA THR A 43 -12.21 12.32 -31.97
C THR A 43 -12.37 11.40 -30.76
N PRO A 44 -13.08 11.82 -29.69
CA PRO A 44 -13.35 10.96 -28.54
C PRO A 44 -13.99 9.61 -28.91
N ASN A 45 -14.94 9.59 -29.85
CA ASN A 45 -15.60 8.36 -30.30
C ASN A 45 -14.62 7.40 -31.01
N GLU A 46 -13.64 7.92 -31.74
CA GLU A 46 -12.61 7.09 -32.38
C GLU A 46 -11.67 6.49 -31.34
N VAL A 47 -11.29 7.26 -30.31
CA VAL A 47 -10.49 6.75 -29.18
C VAL A 47 -11.23 5.61 -28.47
N ASP A 48 -12.51 5.80 -28.16
CA ASP A 48 -13.35 4.77 -27.51
C ASP A 48 -13.47 3.50 -28.37
N THR A 49 -13.58 3.66 -29.68
CA THR A 49 -13.63 2.53 -30.62
C THR A 49 -12.35 1.71 -30.56
N TRP A 50 -11.18 2.36 -30.55
CA TRP A 50 -9.89 1.68 -30.41
C TRP A 50 -9.73 0.98 -29.07
N VAL A 51 -10.17 1.61 -27.97
CA VAL A 51 -10.17 1.01 -26.62
C VAL A 51 -11.05 -0.24 -26.57
N GLN A 52 -12.26 -0.19 -27.14
CA GLN A 52 -13.16 -1.35 -27.20
C GLN A 52 -12.58 -2.50 -28.03
N LEU A 53 -11.98 -2.19 -29.19
CA LEU A 53 -11.33 -3.19 -30.04
C LEU A 53 -10.15 -3.87 -29.35
N TRP A 54 -9.35 -3.11 -28.58
CA TRP A 54 -8.25 -3.66 -27.79
C TRP A 54 -8.76 -4.57 -26.68
N ASN A 55 -9.71 -4.08 -25.87
CA ASN A 55 -10.27 -4.81 -24.73
C ASN A 55 -11.04 -6.07 -25.16
N SER A 56 -11.56 -6.13 -26.39
CA SER A 56 -12.18 -7.34 -26.94
C SER A 56 -11.18 -8.36 -27.50
N GLY A 57 -9.90 -8.02 -27.56
CA GLY A 57 -8.86 -8.82 -28.22
C GLY A 57 -8.97 -8.86 -29.74
N THR A 58 -9.82 -8.02 -30.34
CA THR A 58 -10.06 -7.99 -31.80
C THR A 58 -8.90 -7.34 -32.54
N VAL A 59 -8.24 -6.36 -31.91
CA VAL A 59 -7.01 -5.77 -32.43
C VAL A 59 -5.83 -6.07 -31.51
N GLY A 60 -4.73 -6.51 -32.09
CA GLY A 60 -3.45 -6.59 -31.40
C GLY A 60 -2.58 -5.36 -31.69
N ARG A 61 -1.38 -5.34 -31.10
CA ARG A 61 -0.40 -4.27 -31.26
C ARG A 61 -0.17 -3.85 -32.72
N ARG A 62 0.01 -4.83 -33.63
CA ARG A 62 0.29 -4.52 -35.05
C ARG A 62 -0.85 -3.73 -35.70
N GLN A 63 -2.10 -4.11 -35.43
CA GLN A 63 -3.26 -3.41 -35.99
C GLN A 63 -3.41 -1.99 -35.44
N VAL A 64 -3.03 -1.75 -34.18
CA VAL A 64 -3.00 -0.40 -33.60
C VAL A 64 -1.84 0.43 -34.17
N ASP A 65 -0.66 -0.18 -34.33
CA ASP A 65 0.51 0.47 -34.93
C ASP A 65 0.23 0.88 -36.40
N ASP A 66 -0.42 0.01 -37.17
CA ASP A 66 -0.76 0.26 -38.58
C ASP A 66 -1.99 1.19 -38.75
N GLY A 67 -2.90 1.20 -37.79
CA GLY A 67 -4.18 1.90 -37.88
C GLY A 67 -4.21 3.31 -37.29
N LEU A 68 -3.26 3.67 -36.42
CA LEU A 68 -3.18 5.01 -35.81
C LEU A 68 -2.14 5.89 -36.53
N PRO A 69 -2.56 7.04 -37.10
CA PRO A 69 -1.75 7.79 -38.06
C PRO A 69 -0.61 8.60 -37.45
N SER A 70 -0.64 8.89 -36.14
CA SER A 70 0.36 9.74 -35.49
C SER A 70 0.76 9.27 -34.08
N PRO A 71 1.93 9.68 -33.56
CA PRO A 71 2.34 9.44 -32.17
C PRO A 71 1.34 9.99 -31.15
N GLU A 72 0.74 11.15 -31.42
CA GLU A 72 -0.25 11.79 -30.56
C GLU A 72 -1.53 10.96 -30.48
N ALA A 73 -2.02 10.45 -31.62
CA ALA A 73 -3.17 9.55 -31.67
C ALA A 73 -2.92 8.27 -30.83
N ARG A 74 -1.72 7.68 -30.92
CA ARG A 74 -1.33 6.52 -30.11
C ARG A 74 -1.28 6.84 -28.63
N LEU A 75 -0.77 8.02 -28.27
CA LEU A 75 -0.72 8.46 -26.88
C LEU A 75 -2.14 8.66 -26.30
N LEU A 76 -3.07 9.22 -27.08
CA LEU A 76 -4.47 9.36 -26.67
C LEU A 76 -5.13 7.99 -26.42
N VAL A 77 -4.93 7.02 -27.31
CA VAL A 77 -5.45 5.65 -27.12
C VAL A 77 -4.81 4.98 -25.90
N VAL A 78 -3.48 5.11 -25.71
CA VAL A 78 -2.81 4.55 -24.53
C VAL A 78 -3.34 5.17 -23.22
N ARG A 79 -3.55 6.49 -23.18
CA ARG A 79 -4.16 7.16 -22.02
C ARG A 79 -5.55 6.58 -21.73
N ALA A 80 -6.39 6.44 -22.74
CA ALA A 80 -7.73 5.87 -22.59
C ALA A 80 -7.72 4.38 -22.21
N LEU A 81 -6.74 3.60 -22.67
CA LEU A 81 -6.53 2.22 -22.23
C LEU A 81 -6.19 2.16 -20.73
N LEU A 82 -5.27 3.02 -20.27
CA LEU A 82 -4.93 3.10 -18.84
C LEU A 82 -6.13 3.51 -17.97
N GLU A 83 -7.12 4.23 -18.51
CA GLU A 83 -8.39 4.49 -17.81
C GLU A 83 -9.17 3.23 -17.48
N THR A 84 -9.21 2.29 -18.41
CA THR A 84 -10.09 1.12 -18.32
C THR A 84 -9.38 -0.13 -17.81
N THR A 85 -8.06 -0.09 -17.79
CA THR A 85 -7.19 -1.20 -17.36
C THR A 85 -7.35 -1.48 -15.87
N ARG A 86 -7.55 -2.77 -15.53
CA ARG A 86 -7.69 -3.26 -14.15
C ARG A 86 -6.52 -4.12 -13.67
N ALA A 87 -5.53 -4.35 -14.52
CA ALA A 87 -4.33 -5.11 -14.21
C ALA A 87 -3.16 -4.58 -15.06
N PRO A 88 -1.93 -4.58 -14.57
CA PRO A 88 -0.80 -4.04 -15.32
C PRO A 88 -0.56 -4.83 -16.62
N ASP A 89 -0.76 -4.18 -17.78
CA ASP A 89 -0.50 -4.76 -19.11
C ASP A 89 0.58 -3.98 -19.86
N MET A 90 1.82 -4.50 -19.79
CA MET A 90 2.99 -3.87 -20.40
C MET A 90 2.96 -3.83 -21.94
N GLU A 91 2.06 -4.56 -22.60
CA GLU A 91 1.87 -4.45 -24.06
C GLU A 91 1.29 -3.09 -24.45
N ILE A 92 0.48 -2.47 -23.58
CA ILE A 92 -0.08 -1.13 -23.81
C ILE A 92 1.05 -0.12 -24.07
N CYS A 93 2.11 -0.14 -23.26
CA CYS A 93 3.24 0.79 -23.44
C CYS A 93 4.09 0.51 -24.69
N ARG A 94 3.93 -0.65 -25.33
CA ARG A 94 4.64 -0.96 -26.58
C ARG A 94 3.99 -0.32 -27.80
N LEU A 95 2.77 0.22 -27.66
CA LEU A 95 2.12 1.08 -28.65
C LEU A 95 2.83 2.44 -28.79
N LEU A 96 3.64 2.82 -27.81
CA LEU A 96 4.42 4.05 -27.81
C LEU A 96 5.84 3.80 -28.34
N ASN A 97 6.21 4.58 -29.35
CA ASN A 97 7.53 4.53 -29.99
C ASN A 97 8.53 5.52 -29.38
N GLU A 98 8.04 6.65 -28.88
CA GLU A 98 8.87 7.68 -28.27
C GLU A 98 9.27 7.31 -26.84
N SER A 99 10.53 7.58 -26.48
CA SER A 99 11.11 7.20 -25.19
C SER A 99 10.39 7.82 -24.00
N GLY A 100 10.04 9.11 -24.08
CA GLY A 100 9.35 9.86 -23.02
C GLY A 100 7.97 9.28 -22.68
N PRO A 101 6.99 9.30 -23.62
CA PRO A 101 5.67 8.71 -23.41
C PRO A 101 5.71 7.24 -23.00
N LYS A 102 6.63 6.46 -23.57
CA LYS A 102 6.82 5.05 -23.20
C LYS A 102 7.30 4.89 -21.77
N GLN A 103 8.24 5.73 -21.32
CA GLN A 103 8.71 5.72 -19.93
C GLN A 103 7.59 6.13 -18.96
N TRP A 104 6.81 7.15 -19.32
CA TRP A 104 5.62 7.56 -18.55
C TRP A 104 4.64 6.39 -18.40
N CYS A 105 4.24 5.76 -19.50
CA CYS A 105 3.31 4.62 -19.47
C CYS A 105 3.84 3.48 -18.59
N ARG A 106 5.13 3.15 -18.71
CA ARG A 106 5.78 2.12 -17.88
C ARG A 106 5.80 2.49 -16.40
N ALA A 107 6.04 3.77 -16.09
CA ALA A 107 6.00 4.27 -14.73
C ALA A 107 4.57 4.14 -14.16
N THR A 108 3.54 4.47 -14.93
CA THR A 108 2.13 4.32 -14.53
C THR A 108 1.73 2.86 -14.36
N LEU A 109 2.07 1.96 -15.30
CA LEU A 109 1.82 0.52 -15.16
C LEU A 109 2.62 -0.12 -14.02
N GLY A 110 3.79 0.45 -13.69
CA GLY A 110 4.64 0.02 -12.59
C GLY A 110 4.15 0.46 -11.21
N ARG A 111 2.94 1.03 -11.08
CA ARG A 111 2.32 1.46 -9.82
C ARG A 111 1.18 0.50 -9.45
N PRO A 112 1.46 -0.55 -8.65
CA PRO A 112 0.50 -1.64 -8.41
C PRO A 112 -0.81 -1.16 -7.80
N HIS A 113 -0.77 -0.15 -6.93
CA HIS A 113 -1.94 0.39 -6.25
C HIS A 113 -3.01 0.93 -7.20
N LEU A 114 -2.64 1.33 -8.44
CA LEU A 114 -3.61 1.79 -9.44
C LEU A 114 -4.56 0.68 -9.94
N TYR A 115 -4.20 -0.58 -9.70
CA TYR A 115 -4.91 -1.77 -10.17
C TYR A 115 -5.46 -2.63 -9.02
N GLU A 116 -5.23 -2.22 -7.78
CA GLU A 116 -5.77 -2.91 -6.62
C GLU A 116 -7.29 -2.67 -6.55
N VAL A 117 -8.04 -3.73 -6.27
CA VAL A 117 -9.47 -3.58 -5.97
C VAL A 117 -9.56 -2.80 -4.66
N PRO A 118 -10.25 -1.64 -4.63
CA PRO A 118 -10.41 -0.88 -3.39
C PRO A 118 -10.97 -1.81 -2.33
N GLN A 119 -10.20 -2.07 -1.28
CA GLN A 119 -10.73 -2.83 -0.17
C GLN A 119 -11.77 -1.95 0.53
N PRO A 120 -12.95 -2.49 0.88
CA PRO A 120 -13.91 -1.73 1.64
C PRO A 120 -13.20 -1.27 2.91
N ALA A 121 -13.06 0.04 3.06
CA ALA A 121 -12.53 0.62 4.28
C ALA A 121 -13.39 0.10 5.43
N ALA A 122 -12.83 -0.82 6.23
CA ALA A 122 -13.46 -1.19 7.48
C ALA A 122 -13.57 0.13 8.25
N THR A 123 -14.81 0.64 8.36
CA THR A 123 -15.12 1.92 9.02
C THR A 123 -14.24 2.01 10.26
N ILE A 124 -13.28 2.93 10.26
CA ILE A 124 -12.39 3.14 11.39
C ILE A 124 -13.31 3.40 12.57
N ARG A 125 -13.48 2.39 13.42
CA ARG A 125 -14.24 2.54 14.65
C ARG A 125 -13.54 3.61 15.46
N LYS A 126 -14.34 4.40 16.19
CA LYS A 126 -14.04 5.67 16.86
C LYS A 126 -12.77 5.76 17.76
N ARG A 127 -11.92 4.74 17.84
CA ARG A 127 -10.78 4.69 18.75
C ARG A 127 -9.44 4.70 18.00
N PRO A 128 -8.47 5.56 18.37
CA PRO A 128 -7.16 5.67 17.73
C PRO A 128 -6.29 4.40 17.71
N SER A 129 -6.71 3.35 18.41
CA SER A 129 -5.89 2.17 18.71
C SER A 129 -6.68 0.86 18.60
N GLY A 130 -7.76 0.78 17.82
CA GLY A 130 -8.57 -0.45 17.68
C GLY A 130 -8.44 -1.15 16.35
N GLY A 131 -8.50 -2.48 16.34
CA GLY A 131 -8.88 -3.29 15.18
C GLY A 131 -7.80 -4.12 14.45
N PRO A 132 -8.24 -5.02 13.54
CA PRO A 132 -7.42 -5.80 12.59
C PRO A 132 -6.50 -4.96 11.71
N ILE A 133 -5.55 -5.62 11.04
CA ILE A 133 -4.71 -5.04 9.96
C ILE A 133 -5.55 -4.46 8.81
N ASP A 134 -6.77 -4.95 8.62
CA ASP A 134 -7.58 -4.71 7.42
C ASP A 134 -8.17 -3.30 7.34
N THR A 135 -7.97 -2.45 8.35
CA THR A 135 -8.24 -1.03 8.20
C THR A 135 -7.10 -0.39 7.42
N GLN A 136 -7.28 -0.20 6.11
CA GLN A 136 -6.55 0.85 5.39
C GLN A 136 -6.54 2.11 6.29
N LEU A 137 -5.42 2.83 6.30
CA LEU A 137 -5.35 4.09 7.04
C LEU A 137 -6.22 5.11 6.33
N VAL A 138 -7.51 5.13 6.67
CA VAL A 138 -8.47 6.08 6.14
C VAL A 138 -8.42 7.33 7.01
N ALA A 139 -8.58 8.50 6.40
CA ALA A 139 -8.75 9.71 7.18
C ALA A 139 -10.01 9.57 8.07
N SER A 140 -9.89 9.92 9.35
CA SER A 140 -11.00 9.87 10.31
C SER A 140 -12.05 10.94 10.05
N ARG A 141 -11.71 11.92 9.21
CA ARG A 141 -12.60 12.96 8.69
C ARG A 141 -12.63 12.89 7.18
N ASP A 142 -13.75 13.30 6.61
CA ASP A 142 -13.87 13.46 5.17
C ASP A 142 -12.99 14.65 4.73
N LEU A 143 -11.73 14.36 4.40
CA LEU A 143 -10.79 15.34 3.84
C LEU A 143 -11.10 15.61 2.35
N MET A 144 -12.14 14.96 1.78
CA MET A 144 -12.34 14.85 0.33
C MET A 144 -13.37 15.81 -0.25
N ASP A 145 -14.19 16.53 0.54
CA ASP A 145 -15.11 17.55 -0.01
C ASP A 145 -14.38 18.88 -0.29
N LEU A 146 -13.28 18.77 -1.02
CA LEU A 146 -12.46 19.89 -1.46
C LEU A 146 -12.80 20.22 -2.90
N ARG A 147 -13.12 21.49 -3.14
CA ARG A 147 -13.29 22.07 -4.47
C ARG A 147 -12.06 22.92 -4.79
N PRO A 148 -11.63 22.99 -6.06
CA PRO A 148 -10.60 23.95 -6.45
C PRO A 148 -11.07 25.36 -6.10
N ALA A 149 -10.19 26.17 -5.53
CA ALA A 149 -10.47 27.54 -5.14
C ALA A 149 -10.13 28.55 -6.25
N GLY A 150 -9.27 28.17 -7.19
CA GLY A 150 -8.72 29.00 -8.25
C GLY A 150 -9.08 28.54 -9.67
N PRO A 151 -8.55 29.24 -10.69
CA PRO A 151 -8.68 28.82 -12.08
C PRO A 151 -7.84 27.56 -12.34
N PRO A 152 -8.23 26.73 -13.33
CA PRO A 152 -7.41 25.60 -13.76
C PRO A 152 -6.01 26.06 -14.18
N PRO A 153 -4.99 25.19 -14.04
CA PRO A 153 -3.65 25.50 -14.52
C PRO A 153 -3.68 25.86 -16.00
N GLU A 154 -2.82 26.81 -16.40
CA GLU A 154 -2.67 27.21 -17.80
C GLU A 154 -2.04 26.05 -18.57
N CYS A 155 -2.86 25.34 -19.33
CA CYS A 155 -2.45 24.21 -20.14
C CYS A 155 -2.29 24.65 -21.59
N PRO A 156 -1.25 24.21 -22.31
CA PRO A 156 -1.19 24.38 -23.77
C PRO A 156 -2.47 23.85 -24.42
N ASP A 157 -2.97 24.49 -25.48
CA ASP A 157 -4.28 24.25 -26.13
C ASP A 157 -4.53 22.79 -26.60
N HIS A 158 -3.53 21.91 -26.54
CA HIS A 158 -3.59 20.50 -26.93
C HIS A 158 -3.28 19.52 -25.79
N ALA A 159 -3.05 20.01 -24.57
CA ALA A 159 -2.75 19.17 -23.42
C ALA A 159 -4.05 18.73 -22.73
N ASP A 160 -4.13 17.43 -22.40
CA ASP A 160 -5.14 16.91 -21.48
C ASP A 160 -5.02 17.65 -20.14
N LEU A 161 -6.08 18.36 -19.74
CA LEU A 161 -6.12 19.18 -18.52
C LEU A 161 -5.63 18.41 -17.30
N ARG A 162 -5.96 17.12 -17.19
CA ARG A 162 -5.54 16.30 -16.07
C ARG A 162 -4.04 16.11 -16.02
N ILE A 163 -3.41 15.90 -17.17
CA ILE A 163 -1.98 15.66 -17.27
C ILE A 163 -1.22 16.93 -16.97
N CYS A 164 -1.65 18.04 -17.57
CA CYS A 164 -1.16 19.36 -17.25
C CYS A 164 -1.30 19.70 -15.75
N ALA A 165 -2.43 19.38 -15.14
CA ALA A 165 -2.64 19.54 -13.71
C ALA A 165 -1.71 18.67 -12.87
N ALA A 166 -1.51 17.40 -13.24
CA ALA A 166 -0.59 16.51 -12.56
C ALA A 166 0.88 16.97 -12.69
N GLU A 167 1.29 17.44 -13.87
CA GLU A 167 2.63 18.00 -14.10
C GLU A 167 2.85 19.27 -13.27
N THR A 168 1.87 20.18 -13.28
CA THR A 168 1.87 21.40 -12.45
C THR A 168 1.99 21.05 -10.96
N ALA A 169 1.26 20.05 -10.50
CA ALA A 169 1.32 19.57 -9.13
C ALA A 169 2.70 18.97 -8.80
N ILE A 170 3.29 18.18 -9.69
CA ILE A 170 4.63 17.61 -9.51
C ILE A 170 5.69 18.72 -9.40
N GLU A 171 5.62 19.74 -10.26
CA GLU A 171 6.52 20.89 -10.22
C GLU A 171 6.35 21.72 -8.94
N ALA A 172 5.12 21.97 -8.51
CA ALA A 172 4.83 22.61 -7.22
C ALA A 172 5.38 21.79 -6.05
N GLY A 173 5.28 20.46 -6.13
CA GLY A 173 5.86 19.52 -5.17
C GLY A 173 7.37 19.67 -5.07
N GLN A 174 8.08 19.80 -6.20
CA GLN A 174 9.53 20.05 -6.22
C GLN A 174 9.93 21.36 -5.54
N ARG A 175 9.03 22.36 -5.55
CA ARG A 175 9.21 23.65 -4.88
C ARG A 175 8.75 23.65 -3.42
N SER A 176 8.32 22.49 -2.89
CA SER A 176 7.74 22.35 -1.54
C SER A 176 6.54 23.27 -1.28
N ASP A 177 5.67 23.44 -2.28
CA ASP A 177 4.43 24.21 -2.16
C ASP A 177 3.20 23.26 -2.11
N PRO A 178 2.83 22.73 -0.93
CA PRO A 178 1.71 21.80 -0.81
C PRO A 178 0.36 22.44 -1.15
N ALA A 179 0.23 23.77 -1.02
CA ALA A 179 -1.01 24.47 -1.36
C ALA A 179 -1.21 24.49 -2.88
N ALA A 180 -0.16 24.82 -3.64
CA ALA A 180 -0.21 24.78 -5.10
C ALA A 180 -0.33 23.34 -5.64
N VAL A 181 0.32 22.36 -5.01
CA VAL A 181 0.12 20.93 -5.33
C VAL A 181 -1.37 20.58 -5.20
N ARG A 182 -1.96 20.89 -4.04
CA ARG A 182 -3.36 20.56 -3.78
C ARG A 182 -4.25 21.22 -4.82
N GLU A 183 -4.08 22.51 -5.05
CA GLU A 183 -4.92 23.28 -5.97
C GLU A 183 -4.87 22.68 -7.38
N ALA A 184 -3.68 22.38 -7.90
CA ALA A 184 -3.53 21.75 -9.21
C ALA A 184 -4.24 20.39 -9.28
N CYS A 185 -4.04 19.51 -8.30
CA CYS A 185 -4.69 18.20 -8.31
C CYS A 185 -6.23 18.26 -8.18
N LEU A 186 -6.79 19.28 -7.51
CA LEU A 186 -8.25 19.44 -7.37
C LEU A 186 -8.97 19.73 -8.70
N HIS A 187 -8.24 20.15 -9.74
CA HIS A 187 -8.79 20.29 -11.10
C HIS A 187 -8.95 18.97 -11.86
N ILE A 188 -8.42 17.86 -11.34
CA ILE A 188 -8.65 16.52 -11.88
C ILE A 188 -9.97 16.00 -11.30
N GLU A 189 -10.80 15.31 -12.09
CA GLU A 189 -12.04 14.68 -11.59
C GLU A 189 -11.76 13.76 -10.38
N ALA A 190 -12.70 13.71 -9.43
CA ALA A 190 -12.55 12.93 -8.21
C ALA A 190 -12.41 11.43 -8.54
N GLY A 191 -11.51 10.75 -7.83
CA GLY A 191 -11.24 9.33 -8.02
C GLY A 191 -9.76 9.06 -8.28
N ARG A 192 -9.49 7.93 -8.95
CA ARG A 192 -8.14 7.34 -9.10
C ARG A 192 -7.05 8.35 -9.48
N TRP A 193 -7.31 9.23 -10.43
CA TRP A 193 -6.25 10.10 -10.96
C TRP A 193 -6.00 11.35 -10.15
N ARG A 194 -7.01 11.89 -9.46
CA ARG A 194 -6.82 12.94 -8.47
C ARG A 194 -6.01 12.41 -7.29
N ASP A 195 -6.38 11.24 -6.80
CA ASP A 195 -5.69 10.54 -5.70
C ASP A 195 -4.22 10.28 -6.05
N GLU A 196 -3.99 9.78 -7.27
CA GLU A 196 -2.65 9.51 -7.80
C GLU A 196 -1.84 10.79 -8.04
N CYS A 197 -2.47 11.90 -8.44
CA CYS A 197 -1.81 13.21 -8.54
C CYS A 197 -1.22 13.65 -7.20
N MET A 198 -2.02 13.58 -6.12
CA MET A 198 -1.56 13.90 -4.77
C MET A 198 -0.43 12.97 -4.33
N PHE A 199 -0.56 11.66 -4.60
CA PHE A 199 0.47 10.67 -4.29
C PHE A 199 1.80 10.99 -5.02
N MET A 200 1.78 11.15 -6.34
CA MET A 200 2.99 11.45 -7.11
C MET A 200 3.64 12.77 -6.67
N ALA A 201 2.85 13.81 -6.42
CA ALA A 201 3.37 15.09 -5.97
C ALA A 201 4.00 15.01 -4.57
N ALA A 202 3.41 14.23 -3.65
CA ALA A 202 3.99 13.96 -2.34
C ALA A 202 5.34 13.21 -2.47
N GLU A 203 5.39 12.16 -3.30
CA GLU A 203 6.64 11.43 -3.56
C GLU A 203 7.72 12.37 -4.12
N ARG A 204 7.34 13.26 -5.04
CA ARG A 204 8.25 14.20 -5.68
C ARG A 204 8.76 15.25 -4.70
N MET A 205 7.89 15.78 -3.85
CA MET A 205 8.24 16.73 -2.79
C MET A 205 9.27 16.12 -1.84
N HIS A 206 8.99 14.91 -1.33
CA HIS A 206 9.94 14.22 -0.46
C HIS A 206 11.26 13.88 -1.19
N GLN A 207 11.22 13.50 -2.47
CA GLN A 207 12.44 13.24 -3.24
C GLN A 207 13.29 14.50 -3.46
N ALA A 208 12.66 15.66 -3.68
CA ALA A 208 13.36 16.91 -3.97
C ALA A 208 13.94 17.56 -2.71
N VAL A 209 13.20 17.57 -1.61
CA VAL A 209 13.55 18.33 -0.40
C VAL A 209 13.95 17.44 0.78
N GLY A 210 13.46 16.20 0.83
CA GLY A 210 13.82 15.24 1.86
C GLY A 210 13.04 15.44 3.16
N GLU A 211 13.75 15.30 4.29
CA GLU A 211 13.18 15.35 5.64
C GLU A 211 12.51 16.67 6.01
N PRO A 212 13.03 17.86 5.62
CA PRO A 212 12.38 19.13 5.93
C PRO A 212 10.94 19.26 5.39
N ALA A 213 10.57 18.48 4.38
CA ALA A 213 9.23 18.50 3.77
C ALA A 213 8.30 17.39 4.30
N LEU A 214 8.66 16.67 5.36
CA LEU A 214 7.90 15.51 5.84
C LEU A 214 6.48 15.85 6.30
N ALA A 215 6.29 16.98 6.98
CA ALA A 215 4.97 17.41 7.42
C ALA A 215 4.05 17.64 6.21
N GLN A 216 4.54 18.38 5.20
CA GLN A 216 3.81 18.70 3.97
C GLN A 216 3.56 17.45 3.11
N THR A 217 4.54 16.57 3.02
CA THR A 217 4.43 15.30 2.30
C THR A 217 3.37 14.40 2.93
N THR A 218 3.39 14.26 4.25
CA THR A 218 2.40 13.47 5.01
C THR A 218 1.00 14.05 4.82
N TRP A 219 0.87 15.37 4.88
CA TRP A 219 -0.38 16.06 4.61
C TRP A 219 -0.91 15.77 3.20
N LEU A 220 -0.08 15.84 2.16
CA LEU A 220 -0.46 15.49 0.79
C LEU A 220 -0.87 14.01 0.66
N CYS A 221 -0.13 13.10 1.31
CA CYS A 221 -0.50 11.69 1.33
C CYS A 221 -1.87 11.44 1.96
N ALA A 222 -2.23 12.17 3.02
CA ALA A 222 -3.57 12.07 3.61
C ALA A 222 -4.69 12.55 2.65
N HIS A 223 -4.36 13.40 1.68
CA HIS A 223 -5.27 13.87 0.63
C HIS A 223 -5.25 12.99 -0.63
N ALA A 224 -4.50 11.89 -0.65
CA ALA A 224 -4.42 10.97 -1.80
C ALA A 224 -5.59 9.96 -1.84
N GLY A 225 -6.76 10.31 -1.30
CA GLY A 225 -7.99 9.53 -1.34
C GLY A 225 -7.79 8.06 -1.01
N GLN A 226 -8.14 7.18 -1.96
CA GLN A 226 -8.04 5.74 -1.79
C GLN A 226 -6.58 5.21 -1.74
N PHE A 227 -5.60 6.05 -2.10
CA PHE A 227 -4.16 5.71 -2.11
C PHE A 227 -3.40 6.27 -0.92
N ASN A 228 -4.07 6.90 0.05
CA ASN A 228 -3.43 7.50 1.21
C ASN A 228 -2.53 6.50 1.98
N HIS A 229 -2.99 5.26 2.19
CA HIS A 229 -2.25 4.20 2.87
C HIS A 229 -0.96 3.84 2.10
N HIS A 230 -1.04 3.69 0.77
CA HIS A 230 0.13 3.39 -0.07
C HIS A 230 1.12 4.56 -0.10
N CYS A 231 0.62 5.80 -0.14
CA CYS A 231 1.45 7.00 -0.09
C CYS A 231 2.19 7.08 1.25
N LEU A 232 1.47 6.99 2.36
CA LEU A 232 2.04 7.02 3.70
C LEU A 232 3.05 5.88 3.90
N LYS A 233 2.71 4.64 3.49
CA LYS A 233 3.64 3.51 3.53
C LYS A 233 4.96 3.85 2.86
N ARG A 234 4.90 4.35 1.62
CA ARG A 234 6.09 4.62 0.82
C ARG A 234 6.98 5.70 1.42
N ILE A 235 6.37 6.72 2.04
CA ILE A 235 7.12 7.76 2.75
C ILE A 235 7.74 7.20 4.03
N ILE A 236 6.96 6.46 4.85
CA ILE A 236 7.42 5.82 6.08
C ILE A 236 8.59 4.87 5.80
N ASP A 237 8.46 3.96 4.85
CA ASP A 237 9.50 2.99 4.48
C ASP A 237 10.81 3.73 4.13
N LYS A 238 10.73 4.81 3.34
CA LYS A 238 11.90 5.61 2.93
C LYS A 238 12.64 6.22 4.13
N ILE A 239 11.91 6.79 5.10
CA ILE A 239 12.55 7.45 6.25
C ILE A 239 12.92 6.49 7.38
N ALA A 240 12.23 5.35 7.52
CA ALA A 240 12.50 4.33 8.51
C ALA A 240 13.83 3.61 8.27
N VAL A 241 14.22 3.42 7.00
CA VAL A 241 15.56 2.91 6.62
C VAL A 241 16.68 3.77 7.22
N GLY A 242 16.42 5.03 7.56
CA GLY A 242 17.38 5.91 8.23
C GLY A 242 17.50 5.73 9.75
N ALA A 243 16.85 4.73 10.37
CA ALA A 243 16.98 4.47 11.81
C ALA A 243 18.37 3.89 12.17
N PRO A 244 18.98 4.30 13.30
CA PRO A 244 20.26 3.74 13.75
C PRO A 244 20.09 2.26 14.16
N PRO A 245 21.16 1.44 14.18
CA PRO A 245 21.12 0.11 14.80
C PRO A 245 20.63 0.15 16.26
N ALA A 246 19.92 -0.89 16.70
CA ALA A 246 19.34 -0.90 18.05
C ALA A 246 20.39 -0.93 19.17
N ASP A 247 21.60 -1.41 18.85
CA ASP A 247 22.73 -1.51 19.75
C ASP A 247 23.59 -0.24 19.87
N VAL A 248 23.24 0.84 19.16
CA VAL A 248 23.96 2.13 19.27
C VAL A 248 23.15 3.20 20.02
N PRO A 249 23.81 3.99 20.89
CA PRO A 249 23.13 4.98 21.72
C PRO A 249 22.84 6.33 21.02
N HIS A 250 23.26 6.52 19.77
CA HIS A 250 23.20 7.83 19.09
C HIS A 250 22.32 7.77 17.84
N GLY A 251 21.71 8.90 17.46
CA GLY A 251 20.91 9.04 16.24
C GLY A 251 19.42 8.77 16.43
N TRP A 252 18.98 8.48 17.66
CA TRP A 252 17.57 8.34 18.03
C TRP A 252 16.83 9.68 18.04
N GLU A 253 17.55 10.79 18.22
CA GLU A 253 17.02 12.15 18.13
C GLU A 253 16.36 12.38 16.76
N ARG A 254 17.02 11.94 15.68
CA ARG A 254 16.49 12.05 14.32
C ARG A 254 15.26 11.18 14.09
N VAL A 255 15.14 10.05 14.78
CA VAL A 255 13.92 9.22 14.74
C VAL A 255 12.76 9.98 15.39
N MET A 256 12.99 10.61 16.54
CA MET A 256 11.97 11.42 17.22
C MET A 256 11.59 12.67 16.41
N GLU A 257 12.55 13.36 15.78
CA GLU A 257 12.29 14.51 14.90
C GLU A 257 11.42 14.13 13.70
N ARG A 258 11.70 13.00 13.06
CA ARG A 258 10.86 12.47 11.96
C ARG A 258 9.45 12.15 12.44
N ALA A 259 9.30 11.51 13.59
CA ALA A 259 7.99 11.23 14.18
C ALA A 259 7.20 12.52 14.46
N ALA A 260 7.85 13.54 15.03
CA ALA A 260 7.23 14.85 15.27
C ALA A 260 6.85 15.56 13.96
N ALA A 261 7.65 15.43 12.89
CA ALA A 261 7.32 15.97 11.57
C ALA A 261 6.11 15.26 10.94
N LEU A 262 6.03 13.93 11.02
CA LEU A 262 4.86 13.17 10.59
C LEU A 262 3.60 13.59 11.37
N GLN A 263 3.72 13.70 12.70
CA GLN A 263 2.62 14.10 13.57
C GLN A 263 2.11 15.50 13.22
N SER A 264 3.00 16.48 13.13
CA SER A 264 2.63 17.88 12.85
C SER A 264 1.97 18.07 11.49
N GLY A 265 2.30 17.26 10.48
CA GLY A 265 1.65 17.29 9.17
C GLY A 265 0.15 16.97 9.21
N LEU A 266 -0.32 16.28 10.25
CA LEU A 266 -1.71 15.81 10.34
C LEU A 266 -2.43 16.30 11.60
N ASN A 267 -1.73 16.65 12.67
CA ASN A 267 -2.32 16.86 14.00
C ASN A 267 -3.50 17.84 14.04
N ASP A 268 -3.41 18.93 13.28
CA ASP A 268 -4.46 19.96 13.24
C ASP A 268 -5.69 19.52 12.43
N THR A 269 -5.50 18.62 11.47
CA THR A 269 -6.54 18.19 10.53
C THR A 269 -7.20 16.89 11.01
N ASP A 270 -6.37 15.91 11.39
CA ASP A 270 -6.73 14.57 11.79
C ASP A 270 -5.74 14.02 12.84
N PRO A 271 -5.93 14.33 14.14
CA PRO A 271 -5.03 13.89 15.21
C PRO A 271 -5.04 12.37 15.42
N ILE A 272 -6.13 11.69 15.03
CA ILE A 272 -6.23 10.23 15.12
C ILE A 272 -5.33 9.60 14.08
N LEU A 273 -5.43 10.04 12.82
CA LEU A 273 -4.54 9.58 11.75
C LEU A 273 -3.08 9.93 12.05
N ALA A 274 -2.82 11.12 12.61
CA ALA A 274 -1.48 11.53 13.04
C ALA A 274 -0.86 10.51 14.01
N GLN A 275 -1.60 10.11 15.05
CA GLN A 275 -1.14 9.11 16.02
C GLN A 275 -0.87 7.75 15.36
N GLN A 276 -1.75 7.32 14.45
CA GLN A 276 -1.59 6.05 13.75
C GLN A 276 -0.38 6.03 12.82
N VAL A 277 -0.16 7.11 12.06
CA VAL A 277 1.00 7.28 11.18
C VAL A 277 2.30 7.26 11.98
N VAL A 278 2.33 7.90 13.15
CA VAL A 278 3.48 7.88 14.06
C VAL A 278 3.73 6.47 14.59
N GLY A 279 2.69 5.76 15.03
CA GLY A 279 2.82 4.37 15.49
C GLY A 279 3.33 3.44 14.38
N TRP A 280 2.85 3.61 13.15
CA TRP A 280 3.34 2.86 11.99
C TRP A 280 4.82 3.17 11.72
N TYR A 281 5.19 4.46 11.74
CA TYR A 281 6.58 4.85 11.57
C TYR A 281 7.51 4.22 12.61
N TYR A 282 7.12 4.22 13.90
CA TYR A 282 7.94 3.59 14.93
C TYR A 282 8.06 2.08 14.75
N ALA A 283 6.97 1.39 14.38
CA ALA A 283 7.03 -0.04 14.08
C ALA A 283 8.03 -0.34 12.96
N GLU A 284 8.01 0.42 11.86
CA GLU A 284 8.95 0.24 10.75
C GLU A 284 10.38 0.65 11.12
N ALA A 285 10.57 1.80 11.76
CA ALA A 285 11.89 2.29 12.16
C ALA A 285 12.60 1.35 13.14
N LEU A 286 11.87 0.78 14.09
CA LEU A 286 12.42 -0.17 15.06
C LEU A 286 12.69 -1.53 14.41
N ASP A 287 11.86 -2.00 13.49
CA ASP A 287 12.15 -3.20 12.72
C ASP A 287 13.45 -3.06 11.91
N GLN A 288 13.62 -1.93 11.21
CA GLN A 288 14.86 -1.58 10.50
C GLN A 288 16.06 -1.46 11.46
N SER A 289 15.86 -0.91 12.65
CA SER A 289 16.90 -0.73 13.67
C SER A 289 17.40 -2.09 14.21
N TYR A 290 16.49 -2.99 14.58
CA TYR A 290 16.83 -4.32 15.09
C TYR A 290 17.32 -5.27 13.99
N ALA A 291 16.93 -5.09 12.73
CA ALA A 291 17.51 -5.85 11.62
C ALA A 291 19.01 -5.55 11.42
N LYS A 292 19.44 -4.30 11.67
CA LYS A 292 20.84 -3.86 11.59
C LYS A 292 21.68 -4.21 12.80
N THR A 293 21.04 -4.54 13.93
CA THR A 293 21.75 -4.81 15.19
C THR A 293 22.56 -6.09 15.12
N ARG A 294 23.71 -6.10 15.81
CA ARG A 294 24.48 -7.32 16.05
C ARG A 294 24.13 -7.97 17.36
N VAL A 295 23.55 -7.22 18.29
CA VAL A 295 23.10 -7.75 19.58
C VAL A 295 21.71 -7.23 19.86
N VAL A 296 20.78 -8.12 20.22
CA VAL A 296 19.46 -7.68 20.67
C VAL A 296 19.60 -7.18 22.10
N GLN A 297 19.29 -5.91 22.33
CA GLN A 297 19.29 -5.31 23.65
C GLN A 297 18.16 -4.30 23.83
N GLY A 298 17.89 -3.95 25.09
CA GLY A 298 16.83 -3.01 25.48
C GLY A 298 17.22 -1.53 25.44
N SER A 299 18.39 -1.15 24.91
CA SER A 299 18.87 0.25 24.92
C SER A 299 17.86 1.28 24.42
N PRO A 300 17.07 1.03 23.34
CA PRO A 300 16.08 1.99 22.90
C PRO A 300 15.01 2.32 23.95
N LEU A 301 14.73 1.43 24.92
CA LEU A 301 13.80 1.70 26.03
C LEU A 301 14.26 2.86 26.92
N ALA A 302 15.57 3.09 27.03
CA ALA A 302 16.12 4.19 27.84
C ALA A 302 16.24 5.51 27.04
N LEU A 303 16.11 5.45 25.72
CA LEU A 303 16.33 6.58 24.80
C LEU A 303 15.04 7.12 24.20
N LEU A 304 14.02 6.28 24.09
CA LEU A 304 12.73 6.60 23.50
C LEU A 304 11.65 6.80 24.58
N PRO A 305 10.62 7.62 24.28
CA PRO A 305 9.47 7.80 25.17
C PRO A 305 8.76 6.47 25.49
N GLU A 306 8.13 6.40 26.67
CA GLU A 306 7.46 5.18 27.17
C GLU A 306 6.35 4.69 26.25
N GLU A 307 5.67 5.61 25.56
CA GLU A 307 4.60 5.31 24.61
C GLU A 307 5.10 4.46 23.44
N ILE A 308 6.41 4.47 23.17
CA ILE A 308 7.05 3.76 22.06
C ILE A 308 7.60 2.40 22.48
N HIS A 309 7.69 2.13 23.79
CA HIS A 309 8.23 0.87 24.32
C HIS A 309 7.55 -0.39 23.77
N PRO A 310 6.22 -0.42 23.51
CA PRO A 310 5.59 -1.58 22.85
C PRO A 310 6.21 -1.92 21.49
N HIS A 311 6.62 -0.94 20.71
CA HIS A 311 7.28 -1.16 19.42
C HIS A 311 8.72 -1.67 19.61
N VAL A 312 9.43 -1.20 20.64
CA VAL A 312 10.78 -1.66 20.96
C VAL A 312 10.78 -3.14 21.34
N ARG A 313 9.86 -3.54 22.24
CA ARG A 313 9.69 -4.94 22.65
C ARG A 313 9.34 -5.82 21.45
N ALA A 314 8.43 -5.37 20.60
CA ALA A 314 8.03 -6.09 19.39
C ALA A 314 9.22 -6.38 18.47
N ALA A 315 9.99 -5.36 18.10
CA ALA A 315 11.12 -5.52 17.18
C ALA A 315 12.27 -6.34 17.80
N ALA A 316 12.56 -6.14 19.10
CA ALA A 316 13.57 -6.90 19.82
C ALA A 316 13.24 -8.41 19.88
N ILE A 317 12.01 -8.73 20.28
CA ILE A 317 11.55 -10.11 20.43
C ILE A 317 11.49 -10.80 19.07
N GLU A 318 10.99 -10.13 18.04
CA GLU A 318 11.02 -10.65 16.67
C GLU A 318 12.43 -11.02 16.25
N ARG A 319 13.39 -10.12 16.51
CA ARG A 319 14.78 -10.33 16.14
C ARG A 319 15.39 -11.53 16.86
N LEU A 320 15.08 -11.72 18.15
CA LEU A 320 15.50 -12.89 18.93
C LEU A 320 14.89 -14.18 18.37
N VAL A 321 13.59 -14.18 18.10
CA VAL A 321 12.87 -15.34 17.58
C VAL A 321 13.44 -15.76 16.23
N HIS A 322 13.64 -14.81 15.32
CA HIS A 322 14.17 -15.08 13.98
C HIS A 322 15.64 -15.52 14.00
N ALA A 323 16.44 -15.01 14.95
CA ALA A 323 17.86 -15.35 15.06
C ALA A 323 18.13 -16.64 15.85
N SER A 324 17.14 -17.19 16.54
CA SER A 324 17.34 -18.37 17.39
C SER A 324 17.55 -19.64 16.56
N PRO A 325 18.56 -20.46 16.89
CA PRO A 325 18.74 -21.77 16.26
C PRO A 325 17.75 -22.82 16.80
N ASN A 326 17.09 -22.57 17.94
CA ASN A 326 16.14 -23.49 18.55
C ASN A 326 14.75 -22.85 18.63
N ALA A 327 13.95 -23.10 17.60
CA ALA A 327 12.57 -22.64 17.52
C ALA A 327 11.62 -23.34 18.50
N ASP A 328 11.98 -24.56 18.95
CA ASP A 328 11.14 -25.44 19.78
C ASP A 328 11.47 -25.34 21.28
N GLN A 329 12.21 -24.31 21.71
CA GLN A 329 12.52 -24.12 23.12
C GLN A 329 11.25 -23.72 23.92
N PRO A 330 11.12 -24.19 25.17
CA PRO A 330 9.97 -23.88 26.01
C PRO A 330 9.72 -22.38 26.17
N LEU A 331 8.46 -21.98 26.33
CA LEU A 331 8.06 -20.59 26.55
C LEU A 331 8.82 -19.91 27.72
N THR A 332 9.08 -20.65 28.79
CA THR A 332 9.84 -20.14 29.95
C THR A 332 11.26 -19.73 29.57
N ASP A 333 11.89 -20.46 28.67
CA ASP A 333 13.27 -20.24 28.25
C ASP A 333 13.33 -19.04 27.30
N TRP A 334 12.32 -18.88 26.43
CA TRP A 334 12.13 -17.65 25.66
C TRP A 334 12.00 -16.41 26.54
N ILE A 335 11.17 -16.49 27.59
CA ILE A 335 10.98 -15.36 28.51
C ILE A 335 12.30 -15.00 29.20
N GLN A 336 13.05 -15.99 29.70
CA GLN A 336 14.36 -15.74 30.31
C GLN A 336 15.35 -15.10 29.32
N LEU A 337 15.38 -15.57 28.07
CA LEU A 337 16.23 -15.01 27.02
C LEU A 337 15.87 -13.54 26.72
N ILE A 338 14.57 -13.25 26.60
CA ILE A 338 14.06 -11.89 26.37
C ILE A 338 14.41 -10.99 27.54
N ASP A 339 14.14 -11.44 28.76
CA ASP A 339 14.40 -10.67 29.98
C ASP A 339 15.89 -10.32 30.09
N HIS A 340 16.75 -11.27 29.79
CA HIS A 340 18.19 -11.06 29.76
C HIS A 340 18.60 -10.05 28.69
N ALA A 341 18.11 -10.21 27.45
CA ALA A 341 18.41 -9.28 26.34
C ALA A 341 17.93 -7.86 26.65
N MET A 342 16.70 -7.72 27.16
CA MET A 342 16.10 -6.41 27.43
C MET A 342 16.70 -5.71 28.66
N ALA A 343 17.22 -6.46 29.64
CA ALA A 343 17.87 -5.89 30.83
C ALA A 343 19.34 -5.51 30.61
N SER A 344 20.02 -6.10 29.62
CA SER A 344 21.46 -5.90 29.46
C SER A 344 21.79 -4.56 28.81
N ALA A 345 22.65 -3.77 29.49
CA ALA A 345 23.23 -2.53 28.95
C ALA A 345 24.52 -2.77 28.13
N SER A 346 25.06 -3.99 28.18
CA SER A 346 26.30 -4.42 27.51
C SER A 346 26.13 -5.84 26.96
N PRO A 347 26.75 -6.24 25.84
CA PRO A 347 26.43 -7.49 25.18
C PRO A 347 27.00 -8.71 25.92
N PRO A 348 26.17 -9.70 26.31
CA PRO A 348 26.63 -11.02 26.74
C PRO A 348 26.53 -12.07 25.61
N SER A 349 25.97 -11.70 24.44
CA SER A 349 25.60 -12.62 23.38
C SER A 349 26.62 -12.67 22.24
N ALA A 350 26.71 -13.83 21.58
CA ALA A 350 27.43 -13.95 20.32
C ALA A 350 26.84 -12.98 19.28
N PRO A 351 27.66 -12.32 18.44
CA PRO A 351 27.17 -11.39 17.43
C PRO A 351 26.22 -12.09 16.45
N LEU A 352 25.06 -11.47 16.21
CA LEU A 352 24.11 -11.86 15.18
C LEU A 352 24.55 -11.29 13.82
N PRO A 353 24.39 -12.06 12.72
CA PRO A 353 24.59 -11.52 11.38
C PRO A 353 23.50 -10.48 11.08
N PRO A 354 23.80 -9.37 10.40
CA PRO A 354 22.77 -8.43 9.95
C PRO A 354 21.67 -9.14 9.15
N ALA A 355 20.41 -8.79 9.39
CA ALA A 355 19.29 -9.30 8.62
C ALA A 355 18.78 -8.25 7.64
N SER A 356 18.23 -8.70 6.51
CA SER A 356 17.36 -7.86 5.70
C SER A 356 15.98 -7.82 6.33
N VAL A 357 15.39 -6.64 6.47
CA VAL A 357 13.95 -6.54 6.70
C VAL A 357 13.24 -7.10 5.47
N GLU A 358 12.42 -8.13 5.65
CA GLU A 358 11.65 -8.70 4.55
C GLU A 358 10.73 -7.64 3.94
N SER A 359 10.72 -7.54 2.62
CA SER A 359 9.87 -6.60 1.89
C SER A 359 8.39 -6.97 1.90
N HIS A 360 8.03 -8.15 2.43
CA HIS A 360 6.67 -8.67 2.40
C HIS A 360 5.95 -8.31 3.70
N PRO A 361 4.70 -7.83 3.63
CA PRO A 361 3.94 -7.51 4.83
C PRO A 361 3.77 -8.79 5.66
N PRO A 362 4.04 -8.75 6.98
CA PRO A 362 3.88 -9.91 7.83
C PRO A 362 2.42 -10.38 7.78
N SER A 363 2.23 -11.70 7.71
CA SER A 363 0.91 -12.32 7.54
C SER A 363 -0.10 -11.82 8.57
N ASN A 364 -1.30 -11.40 8.16
CA ASN A 364 -2.31 -10.98 9.12
C ASN A 364 -2.80 -12.14 9.99
N LEU A 365 -2.45 -12.13 11.28
CA LEU A 365 -2.99 -13.05 12.28
C LEU A 365 -4.14 -12.47 13.12
N TRP A 366 -4.52 -11.23 12.82
CA TRP A 366 -5.65 -10.53 13.42
C TRP A 366 -6.57 -10.00 12.33
N GLY A 367 -7.37 -10.91 11.75
CA GLY A 367 -8.30 -10.60 10.65
C GLY A 367 -9.60 -9.93 11.07
N ALA A 368 -10.05 -10.11 12.31
CA ALA A 368 -11.27 -9.51 12.83
C ALA A 368 -11.12 -9.13 14.30
N GLU A 369 -11.66 -7.96 14.68
CA GLU A 369 -11.79 -7.56 16.08
C GLU A 369 -13.08 -8.14 16.64
N THR A 370 -12.95 -8.86 17.75
CA THR A 370 -14.08 -9.37 18.52
C THR A 370 -14.63 -8.29 19.46
N ASN A 371 -15.88 -8.46 19.93
CA ASN A 371 -16.47 -7.54 20.91
C ASN A 371 -15.64 -7.46 22.21
N ASP A 372 -14.96 -8.54 22.58
CA ASP A 372 -14.11 -8.59 23.78
C ASP A 372 -12.81 -7.78 23.64
N GLU A 373 -12.35 -7.55 22.41
CA GLU A 373 -11.15 -6.78 22.07
C GLU A 373 -11.45 -5.29 21.86
N ALA A 374 -12.72 -4.91 21.72
CA ALA A 374 -13.18 -3.57 21.34
C ALA A 374 -12.79 -2.45 22.31
N ASP A 375 -12.35 -2.77 23.52
CA ASP A 375 -11.88 -1.81 24.52
C ASP A 375 -10.38 -1.92 24.82
N LEU A 376 -9.67 -2.87 24.21
CA LEU A 376 -8.24 -3.09 24.44
C LEU A 376 -7.37 -2.26 23.50
N PRO A 377 -6.28 -1.65 23.98
CA PRO A 377 -5.39 -0.89 23.12
C PRO A 377 -4.64 -1.80 22.13
N ALA A 378 -4.38 -1.27 20.94
CA ALA A 378 -3.55 -1.90 19.94
C ALA A 378 -2.59 -0.92 19.26
N VAL A 379 -1.44 -1.44 18.91
CA VAL A 379 -0.33 -0.72 18.28
C VAL A 379 0.09 -1.42 16.99
N TYR A 380 0.79 -0.68 16.14
CA TYR A 380 1.52 -1.30 15.03
C TYR A 380 2.63 -2.20 15.58
N TRP A 381 2.78 -3.37 14.98
CA TRP A 381 3.74 -4.37 15.40
C TRP A 381 4.98 -4.35 14.49
N ARG A 382 4.79 -4.65 13.20
CA ARG A 382 5.80 -4.62 12.14
C ARG A 382 5.11 -4.23 10.83
N GLY A 383 5.65 -3.25 10.11
CA GLY A 383 4.97 -2.66 8.96
C GLY A 383 3.55 -2.21 9.31
N SER A 384 2.58 -2.52 8.45
CA SER A 384 1.17 -2.19 8.68
C SER A 384 0.44 -3.16 9.62
N ALA A 385 1.11 -4.20 10.13
CA ALA A 385 0.47 -5.16 11.02
C ALA A 385 0.23 -4.60 12.40
N ARG A 386 -0.85 -5.05 13.04
CA ARG A 386 -1.28 -4.60 14.37
C ARG A 386 -1.32 -5.75 15.36
N ARG A 387 -1.19 -5.41 16.63
CA ARG A 387 -1.32 -6.33 17.76
C ARG A 387 -1.99 -5.64 18.95
N LEU A 388 -2.59 -6.42 19.84
CA LEU A 388 -2.98 -5.92 21.16
C LEU A 388 -1.73 -5.50 21.95
N THR A 389 -1.89 -4.54 22.85
CA THR A 389 -0.85 -4.15 23.81
C THR A 389 -1.46 -4.01 25.20
N THR A 390 -0.62 -3.83 26.20
CA THR A 390 -0.97 -3.67 27.61
C THR A 390 0.08 -2.79 28.28
N GLU A 391 -0.30 -2.10 29.35
CA GLU A 391 0.61 -1.25 30.12
C GLU A 391 1.62 -2.08 30.93
N ASP A 392 1.30 -3.33 31.26
CA ASP A 392 2.22 -4.24 31.94
C ASP A 392 3.34 -4.71 30.98
N PRO A 393 4.61 -4.33 31.22
CA PRO A 393 5.73 -4.74 30.37
C PRO A 393 5.94 -6.26 30.29
N ALA A 394 5.57 -7.01 31.32
CA ALA A 394 5.68 -8.48 31.31
C ALA A 394 4.63 -9.10 30.37
N ALA A 395 3.37 -8.69 30.51
CA ALA A 395 2.31 -9.12 29.62
C ALA A 395 2.52 -8.67 28.17
N ASP A 396 3.05 -7.46 27.93
CA ASP A 396 3.34 -6.97 26.57
C ASP A 396 4.48 -7.76 25.89
N ARG A 397 5.54 -8.14 26.64
CA ARG A 397 6.59 -9.04 26.14
C ARG A 397 6.00 -10.40 25.74
N LEU A 398 5.12 -10.96 26.56
CA LEU A 398 4.48 -12.23 26.27
C LEU A 398 3.60 -12.16 25.02
N ILE A 399 2.83 -11.07 24.84
CA ILE A 399 2.07 -10.81 23.62
C ILE A 399 2.99 -10.76 22.39
N CYS A 400 4.09 -9.99 22.47
CA CYS A 400 5.07 -9.91 21.38
C CYS A 400 5.66 -11.27 21.03
N LEU A 401 6.05 -12.06 22.04
CA LEU A 401 6.61 -13.40 21.85
C LEU A 401 5.62 -14.33 21.15
N MET A 402 4.36 -14.37 21.59
CA MET A 402 3.35 -15.18 20.93
C MET A 402 3.14 -14.77 19.46
N GLU A 403 3.05 -13.46 19.17
CA GLU A 403 2.92 -12.94 17.81
C GLU A 403 4.12 -13.34 16.94
N SER A 404 5.34 -13.14 17.44
CA SER A 404 6.58 -13.51 16.75
C SER A 404 6.67 -15.01 16.47
N LEU A 405 6.37 -15.85 17.48
CA LEU A 405 6.38 -17.30 17.33
C LEU A 405 5.33 -17.76 16.32
N ALA A 406 4.10 -17.27 16.39
CA ALA A 406 3.02 -17.68 15.49
C ALA A 406 3.26 -17.30 14.01
N ARG A 407 4.08 -16.28 13.76
CA ARG A 407 4.36 -15.76 12.42
C ARG A 407 5.62 -16.36 11.79
N ASN A 408 6.65 -16.64 12.59
CA ASN A 408 7.93 -17.16 12.10
C ASN A 408 8.06 -18.67 12.24
N ILE A 409 7.46 -19.24 13.28
CA ILE A 409 7.59 -20.64 13.65
C ILE A 409 6.19 -21.24 13.60
N ARG A 410 6.04 -22.56 13.44
CA ARG A 410 4.76 -23.22 13.75
C ARG A 410 4.84 -23.59 15.22
N PRO A 411 4.37 -22.76 16.18
CA PRO A 411 4.47 -23.12 17.58
C PRO A 411 3.71 -24.43 17.76
N ALA A 412 4.15 -25.25 18.70
CA ALA A 412 3.33 -26.37 19.11
C ALA A 412 2.05 -25.78 19.73
N SER A 413 0.89 -26.02 19.12
CA SER A 413 -0.39 -25.39 19.49
C SER A 413 -0.71 -25.50 20.99
N HIS A 414 -0.18 -26.53 21.66
CA HIS A 414 -0.33 -26.79 23.09
C HIS A 414 0.34 -25.72 23.99
N GLU A 415 1.44 -25.09 23.56
CA GLU A 415 2.12 -24.08 24.37
C GLU A 415 1.35 -22.75 24.39
N LEU A 416 0.82 -22.32 23.24
CA LEU A 416 -0.05 -21.14 23.17
C LEU A 416 -1.37 -21.36 23.92
N GLY A 417 -1.92 -22.58 23.85
CA GLY A 417 -3.15 -22.94 24.56
C GLY A 417 -3.06 -22.76 26.08
N SER A 418 -1.87 -22.95 26.67
CA SER A 418 -1.64 -22.77 28.11
C SER A 418 -1.83 -21.33 28.61
N LEU A 419 -1.76 -20.34 27.71
CA LEU A 419 -1.90 -18.93 28.02
C LEU A 419 -3.35 -18.41 27.93
N THR A 420 -4.29 -19.28 27.56
CA THR A 420 -5.72 -18.91 27.46
C THR A 420 -6.36 -18.57 28.80
N ASP A 421 -5.74 -18.98 29.93
CA ASP A 421 -6.18 -18.69 31.30
C ASP A 421 -5.29 -17.64 32.01
N HIS A 422 -4.40 -16.94 31.29
CA HIS A 422 -3.52 -15.92 31.86
C HIS A 422 -4.32 -14.79 32.56
N PRO A 423 -3.86 -14.17 33.67
CA PRO A 423 -4.62 -13.12 34.37
C PRO A 423 -4.86 -11.86 33.53
N ASP A 424 -3.91 -11.47 32.67
CA ASP A 424 -4.06 -10.34 31.75
C ASP A 424 -5.02 -10.69 30.58
N LYS A 425 -6.02 -9.82 30.35
CA LYS A 425 -7.06 -10.02 29.32
C LYS A 425 -6.48 -9.97 27.90
N ALA A 426 -5.54 -9.07 27.61
CA ALA A 426 -4.93 -8.93 26.29
C ALA A 426 -4.09 -10.15 25.93
N VAL A 427 -3.38 -10.74 26.91
CA VAL A 427 -2.65 -12.00 26.75
C VAL A 427 -3.60 -13.14 26.38
N ARG A 428 -4.70 -13.35 27.15
CA ARG A 428 -5.66 -14.44 26.87
C ARG A 428 -6.26 -14.35 25.47
N LEU A 429 -6.67 -13.15 25.05
CA LEU A 429 -7.31 -12.94 23.75
C LEU A 429 -6.30 -13.11 22.61
N THR A 430 -5.07 -12.62 22.77
CA THR A 430 -3.99 -12.87 21.81
C THR A 430 -3.71 -14.36 21.69
N ALA A 431 -3.57 -15.09 22.81
CA ALA A 431 -3.30 -16.53 22.80
C ALA A 431 -4.40 -17.32 22.06
N ARG A 432 -5.68 -17.04 22.35
CA ARG A 432 -6.81 -17.68 21.68
C ARG A 432 -6.77 -17.45 20.17
N ARG A 433 -6.61 -16.20 19.75
CA ARG A 433 -6.56 -15.81 18.33
C ARG A 433 -5.42 -16.51 17.59
N LEU A 434 -4.23 -16.53 18.16
CA LEU A 434 -3.07 -17.13 17.53
C LEU A 434 -3.19 -18.66 17.47
N ALA A 435 -3.78 -19.30 18.48
CA ALA A 435 -4.06 -20.73 18.45
C ALA A 435 -5.01 -21.11 17.30
N GLU A 436 -6.08 -20.34 17.09
CA GLU A 436 -7.01 -20.50 15.97
C GLU A 436 -6.31 -20.30 14.61
N ALA A 437 -5.55 -19.21 14.47
CA ALA A 437 -4.85 -18.89 13.22
C ALA A 437 -3.76 -19.93 12.86
N VAL A 438 -3.06 -20.47 13.86
CA VAL A 438 -2.06 -21.54 13.64
C VAL A 438 -2.73 -22.86 13.30
N ALA A 439 -3.89 -23.18 13.89
CA ALA A 439 -4.64 -24.40 13.56
C ALA A 439 -5.09 -24.40 12.10
N LEU A 440 -5.67 -23.28 11.62
CA LEU A 440 -6.11 -23.11 10.22
C LEU A 440 -4.99 -23.25 9.19
N ARG A 441 -3.72 -23.06 9.56
CA ARG A 441 -2.55 -23.23 8.67
C ARG A 441 -2.05 -24.67 8.56
N ARG A 442 -2.53 -25.57 9.42
CA ARG A 442 -2.13 -26.99 9.43
C ARG A 442 -3.06 -27.85 8.57
N GLU A 443 -4.29 -27.41 8.39
CA GLU A 443 -5.26 -27.95 7.43
C GLU A 443 -4.90 -27.51 6.01
#